data_AF-Q89S46-F1
#
_entry.id   AF-Q89S46-F1
#
_cell.length_a   1.000
_cell.length_b   1.000
_cell.length_c   1.000
_cell.angle_alpha   90.00
_cell.angle_beta   90.00
_cell.angle_gamma   90.00
#
_symmetry.space_group_name_H-M   'P 1'
#
loop_
_entity.id
_entity.type
_entity.pdbx_description
1 polymer ?
#
loop_
_entity_poly.entity_id
_entity_poly.type
_entity_poly.pdbx_seq_one_letter_code
_entity_poly.pdbx_strand_id
1 'polypeptide(L)'
;MKPGRLASIALAIIFLPMAVPAHAATIEITMENLVISPTEVSAKVGDTIRWVNKDVFAHTATAKNGDFDVTLQPEKSATFVLKKAGAVDYYCRYHPNMKATLKVEP
;
A
#
# COMPACT_ATOMS: atom_id res chain seq x y z
N MET A 1 -68.19 -22.05 17.95
CA MET A 1 -67.36 -21.07 17.22
C MET A 1 -66.20 -20.65 18.11
N LYS A 2 -64.96 -21.03 17.82
CA LYS A 2 -63.74 -20.57 18.53
C LYS A 2 -62.74 -20.12 17.46
N PRO A 3 -62.16 -18.91 17.57
CA PRO A 3 -61.29 -18.36 16.54
C PRO A 3 -59.88 -18.94 16.62
N GLY A 4 -59.22 -19.01 15.47
CA GLY A 4 -57.96 -19.70 15.24
C GLY A 4 -56.73 -19.07 15.89
N ARG A 5 -55.67 -19.86 15.93
CA ARG A 5 -54.31 -19.40 16.22
C ARG A 5 -53.45 -19.68 14.99
N LEU A 6 -53.11 -18.64 14.26
CA LEU A 6 -52.06 -18.67 13.25
C LEU A 6 -50.72 -18.63 13.99
N ALA A 7 -49.90 -19.66 13.81
CA ALA A 7 -48.53 -19.69 14.32
C ALA A 7 -47.62 -18.94 13.35
N SER A 8 -47.03 -17.83 13.78
CA SER A 8 -46.00 -17.12 13.02
C SER A 8 -44.65 -17.84 13.17
N ILE A 9 -44.12 -18.36 12.07
CA ILE A 9 -42.75 -18.87 11.99
C ILE A 9 -41.83 -17.66 11.74
N ALA A 10 -41.03 -17.28 12.73
CA ALA A 10 -39.99 -16.27 12.56
C ALA A 10 -38.78 -16.92 11.86
N LEU A 11 -38.47 -16.48 10.64
CA LEU A 11 -37.29 -16.91 9.90
C LEU A 11 -36.07 -16.11 10.40
N ALA A 12 -35.19 -16.76 11.16
CA ALA A 12 -33.93 -16.16 11.58
C ALA A 12 -32.93 -16.14 10.41
N ILE A 13 -32.58 -14.95 9.92
CA ILE A 13 -31.51 -14.77 8.92
C ILE A 13 -30.18 -14.85 9.66
N ILE A 14 -29.45 -15.94 9.45
CA ILE A 14 -28.09 -16.13 9.99
C ILE A 14 -27.13 -15.36 9.07
N PHE A 15 -26.64 -14.21 9.53
CA PHE A 15 -25.51 -13.52 8.91
C PHE A 15 -24.22 -14.26 9.28
N LEU A 16 -23.67 -15.06 8.36
CA LEU A 16 -22.29 -15.54 8.49
C LEU A 16 -21.32 -14.42 8.11
N PRO A 17 -20.32 -14.10 8.95
CA PRO A 17 -19.26 -13.18 8.56
C PRO A 17 -18.42 -13.82 7.45
N MET A 18 -18.47 -13.22 6.27
CA MET A 18 -17.57 -13.56 5.17
C MET A 18 -16.19 -12.96 5.49
N ALA A 19 -15.24 -13.79 5.91
CA ALA A 19 -13.86 -13.37 6.08
C ALA A 19 -13.23 -13.20 4.69
N VAL A 20 -12.98 -11.95 4.27
CA VAL A 20 -12.20 -11.67 3.06
C VAL A 20 -10.72 -11.81 3.43
N PRO A 21 -9.95 -12.70 2.79
CA PRO A 21 -8.53 -12.80 3.06
C PRO A 21 -7.83 -11.50 2.64
N ALA A 22 -7.16 -10.84 3.59
CA ALA A 22 -6.31 -9.71 3.31
C ALA A 22 -5.00 -10.21 2.67
N HIS A 23 -4.93 -10.21 1.34
CA HIS A 23 -3.67 -10.45 0.64
C HIS A 23 -2.86 -9.15 0.59
N ALA A 24 -1.63 -9.19 1.12
CA ALA A 24 -0.65 -8.14 0.92
C ALA A 24 -0.35 -7.98 -0.59
N ALA A 25 -0.56 -6.78 -1.11
CA ALA A 25 -0.27 -6.44 -2.50
C ALA A 25 1.22 -6.11 -2.68
N THR A 26 1.71 -6.26 -3.91
CA THR A 26 2.98 -5.64 -4.33
C THR A 26 2.65 -4.44 -5.21
N ILE A 27 3.07 -3.25 -4.80
CA ILE A 27 2.82 -1.99 -5.48
C ILE A 27 4.11 -1.50 -6.11
N GLU A 28 4.09 -1.26 -7.42
CA GLU A 28 5.26 -0.82 -8.17
C GLU A 28 5.36 0.70 -8.25
N ILE A 29 6.58 1.20 -8.06
CA ILE A 29 6.93 2.61 -8.23
C ILE A 29 8.16 2.68 -9.13
N THR A 30 8.06 3.41 -10.23
CA THR A 30 9.17 3.55 -11.20
C THR A 30 9.93 4.85 -10.93
N MET A 31 11.26 4.77 -11.01
CA MET A 31 12.16 5.93 -11.09
C MET A 31 12.69 6.03 -12.51
N GLU A 32 12.25 7.04 -13.25
CA GLU A 32 12.59 7.25 -14.66
C GLU A 32 12.54 8.75 -14.98
N ASN A 33 13.45 9.23 -15.83
CA ASN A 33 13.59 10.63 -16.21
C ASN A 33 13.77 11.57 -15.00
N LEU A 34 14.49 11.12 -13.96
CA LEU A 34 14.64 11.84 -12.70
C LEU A 34 13.30 12.17 -12.03
N VAL A 35 12.32 11.26 -12.13
CA VAL A 35 11.00 11.35 -11.49
C VAL A 35 10.67 10.04 -10.79
N ILE A 36 10.10 10.13 -9.57
CA ILE A 36 9.48 8.99 -8.89
C ILE A 36 8.01 8.99 -9.29
N SER A 37 7.53 7.91 -9.92
CA SER A 37 6.18 7.80 -10.44
C SER A 37 5.51 6.48 -10.03
N PRO A 38 4.24 6.52 -9.56
CA PRO A 38 3.45 7.72 -9.28
C PRO A 38 4.00 8.49 -8.07
N THR A 39 3.73 9.81 -8.02
CA THR A 39 4.17 10.68 -6.91
C THR A 39 3.34 10.48 -5.63
N GLU A 40 2.18 9.84 -5.73
CA GLU A 40 1.34 9.48 -4.60
C GLU A 40 0.86 8.03 -4.76
N VAL A 41 0.97 7.23 -3.71
CA VAL A 41 0.55 5.83 -3.69
C VAL A 41 -0.29 5.57 -2.44
N SER A 42 -1.46 4.96 -2.61
CA SER A 42 -2.22 4.36 -1.51
C SER A 42 -1.82 2.91 -1.32
N ALA A 43 -1.58 2.50 -0.08
CA ALA A 43 -1.18 1.16 0.31
C ALA A 43 -1.79 0.80 1.67
N LYS A 44 -1.66 -0.46 2.08
CA LYS A 44 -2.05 -0.95 3.41
C LYS A 44 -0.85 -1.48 4.17
N VAL A 45 -0.96 -1.55 5.50
CA VAL A 45 0.01 -2.27 6.32
C VAL A 45 0.08 -3.72 5.83
N GLY A 46 1.30 -4.21 5.61
CA GLY A 46 1.59 -5.52 5.04
C GLY A 46 1.89 -5.50 3.54
N ASP A 47 1.49 -4.46 2.80
CA ASP A 47 1.83 -4.34 1.38
C ASP A 47 3.34 -4.19 1.18
N THR A 48 3.82 -4.64 0.03
CA THR A 48 5.20 -4.50 -0.41
C THR A 48 5.30 -3.41 -1.46
N ILE A 49 6.12 -2.38 -1.21
CA ILE A 49 6.53 -1.45 -2.25
C ILE A 49 7.68 -2.08 -3.04
N ARG A 50 7.61 -2.02 -4.36
CA ARG A 50 8.68 -2.39 -5.29
C ARG A 50 9.09 -1.15 -6.09
N TRP A 51 10.23 -0.56 -5.74
CA TRP A 51 10.82 0.47 -6.57
C TRP A 51 11.59 -0.16 -7.72
N VAL A 52 11.45 0.40 -8.91
CA VAL A 52 12.18 0.01 -10.13
C VAL A 52 12.93 1.22 -10.64
N ASN A 53 14.24 1.15 -10.69
CA ASN A 53 15.07 2.18 -11.29
C ASN A 53 15.30 1.87 -12.77
N LYS A 54 14.76 2.71 -13.66
CA LYS A 54 14.97 2.67 -15.12
C LYS A 54 15.89 3.79 -15.61
N ASP A 55 16.45 4.58 -14.70
CA ASP A 55 17.45 5.58 -15.03
C ASP A 55 18.85 4.94 -15.06
N VAL A 56 19.74 5.59 -15.81
CA VAL A 56 21.18 5.29 -15.83
C VAL A 56 21.92 5.75 -14.56
N PHE A 57 21.23 6.45 -13.66
CA PHE A 57 21.76 6.95 -12.40
C PHE A 57 21.31 6.07 -11.23
N ALA A 58 22.14 5.98 -10.19
CA ALA A 58 21.67 5.43 -8.92
C ALA A 58 20.67 6.39 -8.28
N HIS A 59 19.68 5.82 -7.59
CA HIS A 59 18.67 6.59 -6.84
C HIS A 59 18.50 6.03 -5.44
N THR A 60 17.81 6.78 -4.59
CA THR A 60 17.32 6.28 -3.31
C THR A 60 15.82 6.48 -3.17
N ALA A 61 15.18 5.61 -2.40
CA ALA A 61 13.92 5.90 -1.74
C ALA A 61 14.25 6.15 -0.26
N THR A 62 14.23 7.42 0.16
CA THR A 62 14.61 7.82 1.52
C THR A 62 13.44 8.52 2.20
N ALA A 63 12.86 7.87 3.21
CA ALA A 63 11.76 8.40 3.98
C ALA A 63 12.20 9.55 4.89
N LYS A 64 11.48 10.67 4.88
CA LYS A 64 11.78 11.83 5.76
C LYS A 64 11.62 11.50 7.24
N ASN A 65 10.76 10.53 7.58
CA ASN A 65 10.53 10.09 8.94
C ASN A 65 11.51 8.98 9.40
N GLY A 66 12.44 8.55 8.53
CA GLY A 66 13.45 7.53 8.84
C GLY A 66 12.96 6.08 8.77
N ASP A 67 11.73 5.80 8.31
CA ASP A 67 11.22 4.43 8.23
C ASP A 67 11.97 3.55 7.23
N PHE A 68 12.54 4.14 6.17
CA PHE A 68 13.36 3.44 5.18
C PHE A 68 14.39 4.36 4.52
N ASP A 69 15.53 3.79 4.15
CA ASP A 69 16.54 4.40 3.27
C ASP A 69 17.10 3.32 2.34
N VAL A 70 16.55 3.23 1.13
CA VAL A 70 16.82 2.15 0.17
C VAL A 70 17.60 2.72 -1.01
N THR A 71 18.73 2.10 -1.35
CA THR A 71 19.53 2.46 -2.55
C THR A 71 19.18 1.54 -3.72
N LEU A 72 18.96 2.12 -4.89
CA LEU A 72 18.73 1.41 -6.15
C LEU A 72 19.84 1.75 -7.15
N GLN A 73 20.60 0.73 -7.56
CA GLN A 73 21.54 0.86 -8.68
C GLN A 73 20.77 1.02 -10.01
N PRO A 74 21.43 1.54 -11.08
CA PRO A 74 20.82 1.62 -12.41
C PRO A 74 20.25 0.28 -12.87
N GLU A 75 19.08 0.30 -13.51
CA GLU A 75 18.38 -0.89 -14.03
C GLU A 75 18.11 -1.98 -12.97
N LYS A 76 18.00 -1.61 -11.69
CA LYS A 76 17.69 -2.53 -10.57
C LYS A 76 16.41 -2.15 -9.86
N SER A 77 15.87 -3.12 -9.14
CA SER A 77 14.70 -2.95 -8.27
C SER A 77 15.03 -3.29 -6.82
N ALA A 78 14.28 -2.71 -5.89
CA ALA A 78 14.33 -3.04 -4.48
C ALA A 78 12.91 -3.08 -3.91
N THR A 79 12.73 -3.83 -2.82
CA THR A 79 11.43 -3.99 -2.16
C THR A 79 11.48 -3.60 -0.69
N PHE A 80 10.33 -3.15 -0.16
CA PHE A 80 10.16 -2.85 1.26
C PHE A 80 8.72 -3.14 1.70
N VAL A 81 8.58 -3.85 2.82
CA VAL A 81 7.27 -4.16 3.40
C VAL A 81 6.84 -3.05 4.34
N LEU A 82 5.64 -2.52 4.13
CA LEU A 82 5.05 -1.47 4.96
C LEU A 82 4.56 -2.07 6.28
N LYS A 83 5.08 -1.57 7.40
CA LYS A 83 4.77 -2.10 8.75
C LYS A 83 3.99 -1.14 9.64
N LYS A 84 3.81 0.11 9.21
CA LYS A 84 3.18 1.17 9.99
C LYS A 84 2.21 1.93 9.09
N ALA A 85 1.00 2.17 9.61
CA ALA A 85 0.05 3.07 8.98
C ALA A 85 0.50 4.53 9.13
N GLY A 86 0.05 5.39 8.23
CA GLY A 86 0.38 6.80 8.18
C GLY A 86 0.86 7.25 6.80
N ALA A 87 1.00 8.57 6.64
CA ALA A 87 1.58 9.16 5.44
C ALA A 87 3.12 9.24 5.59
N VAL A 88 3.84 8.78 4.57
CA VAL A 88 5.30 8.81 4.51
C VAL A 88 5.75 9.58 3.27
N ASP A 89 6.21 10.81 3.48
CA ASP A 89 6.96 11.55 2.47
C ASP A 89 8.35 10.97 2.32
N TYR A 90 8.78 10.77 1.07
CA TYR A 90 10.12 10.30 0.77
C TYR A 90 10.68 10.96 -0.49
N TYR A 91 12.00 10.87 -0.66
CA TYR A 91 12.73 11.52 -1.73
C TYR A 91 13.99 10.74 -2.11
N CYS A 92 14.58 11.09 -3.26
CA CYS A 92 15.92 10.63 -3.63
C CYS A 92 16.98 11.58 -3.06
N ARG A 93 17.94 11.06 -2.29
CA ARG A 93 19.00 11.88 -1.67
C ARG A 93 19.98 12.47 -2.69
N TYR A 94 20.15 11.81 -3.83
CA TYR A 94 21.01 12.32 -4.91
C TYR A 94 20.32 13.42 -5.71
N HIS A 95 18.99 13.41 -5.77
CA HIS A 95 18.18 14.36 -6.54
C HIS A 95 16.97 14.83 -5.71
N PRO A 96 17.12 15.80 -4.79
CA PRO A 96 16.08 16.12 -3.80
C PRO A 96 14.74 16.62 -4.35
N ASN A 97 14.65 16.93 -5.64
CA ASN A 97 13.38 17.27 -6.32
C ASN A 97 12.54 16.03 -6.69
N MET A 98 13.15 14.84 -6.74
CA MET A 98 12.44 13.57 -6.83
C MET A 98 11.76 13.27 -5.51
N LYS A 99 10.44 13.45 -5.45
CA LYS A 99 9.64 13.31 -4.23
C LYS A 99 8.39 12.50 -4.51
N ALA A 100 7.97 11.74 -3.51
CA ALA A 100 6.70 11.04 -3.54
C ALA A 100 6.17 10.81 -2.11
N THR A 101 4.91 10.43 -2.01
CA THR A 101 4.22 10.17 -0.74
C THR A 101 3.55 8.80 -0.78
N LEU A 102 3.77 8.00 0.27
CA LEU A 102 3.01 6.78 0.52
C LEU A 102 1.92 7.07 1.55
N LYS A 103 0.66 6.79 1.24
CA LYS A 103 -0.48 6.85 2.16
C LYS A 103 -0.79 5.42 2.59
N VAL A 104 -0.38 5.06 3.80
CA VAL A 104 -0.51 3.70 4.32
C VAL A 104 -1.70 3.63 5.27
N GLU A 105 -2.74 2.91 4.86
CA GLU A 105 -3.89 2.59 5.69
C GLU A 105 -3.62 1.35 6.57
N PRO A 106 -4.34 1.18 7.68
CA PRO A 106 -4.25 -0.04 8.50
C PRO A 106 -4.51 -1.34 7.74
#